data_AF-A0AAE1MMG8-F1
#
_entry.id   AF-A0AAE1MMG8-F1
#
_cell.length_a   1.000
_cell.length_b   1.000
_cell.length_c   1.000
_cell.angle_alpha   90.00
_cell.angle_beta   90.00
_cell.angle_gamma   90.00
#
_symmetry.space_group_name_H-M   'P 1'
#
loop_
_entity.id
_entity.type
_entity.pdbx_description
1 polymer ?
#
loop_
_entity_poly.entity_id
_entity_poly.type
_entity_poly.pdbx_seq_one_letter_code
_entity_poly.pdbx_strand_id
1 'polypeptide(L)'
;MSTFHLQCQTQHLRPLPLPNPLLYSKLRVPLNATTTTTTTSFKQYSSKNGAKAILTSEHLPPNALRRKRDPQWRGGFSLGLDLGLARTGLALSKGFAVRPLTVLELRGQKLEVQLLKIAEQEEADEFIVGLPKSSDGKETPQSNKVRSVAGRLAVQAAERGWRVYLQDEHGTTTEAINRMINMGLSKSSQQRKLDAFAAVMVLERYFHLSGEGVELVLPKNLDLQEKLQRGPPKDIDFLDEFEG
;
A
#
# COMPACT_ATOMS: atom_id res chain seq x y z
N MET A 1 -23.41 -40.51 48.70
CA MET A 1 -24.25 -40.25 47.51
C MET A 1 -24.31 -38.74 47.29
N SER A 2 -23.62 -38.22 46.28
CA SER A 2 -24.06 -37.07 45.47
C SER A 2 -22.96 -36.75 44.45
N THR A 3 -23.15 -37.21 43.22
CA THR A 3 -22.30 -36.94 42.06
C THR A 3 -22.80 -35.65 41.41
N PHE A 4 -21.98 -34.60 41.40
CA PHE A 4 -22.28 -33.36 40.68
C PHE A 4 -22.07 -33.58 39.17
N HIS A 5 -23.16 -33.54 38.40
CA HIS A 5 -23.15 -33.52 36.94
C HIS A 5 -23.17 -32.05 36.49
N LEU A 6 -22.06 -31.57 35.89
CA LEU A 6 -22.03 -30.29 35.19
C LEU A 6 -22.59 -30.48 33.78
N GLN A 7 -23.78 -29.96 33.51
CA GLN A 7 -24.31 -29.83 32.15
C GLN A 7 -23.65 -28.61 31.47
N CYS A 8 -22.88 -28.89 30.42
CA CYS A 8 -22.33 -27.90 29.51
C CYS A 8 -23.44 -27.44 28.54
N GLN A 9 -23.96 -26.22 28.70
CA GLN A 9 -24.88 -25.62 27.73
C GLN A 9 -24.09 -24.96 26.59
N THR A 10 -24.08 -25.61 25.43
CA THR A 10 -23.65 -25.04 24.16
C THR A 10 -24.67 -23.99 23.70
N GLN A 11 -24.34 -22.71 23.84
CA GLN A 11 -25.11 -21.63 23.21
C GLN A 11 -24.79 -21.61 21.70
N HIS A 12 -25.75 -22.06 20.90
CA HIS A 12 -25.73 -21.87 19.45
C HIS A 12 -25.84 -20.38 19.12
N LEU A 13 -24.76 -19.78 18.62
CA LEU A 13 -24.79 -18.47 17.98
C LEU A 13 -25.63 -18.59 16.69
N ARG A 14 -26.77 -17.87 16.64
CA ARG A 14 -27.59 -17.79 15.43
C ARG A 14 -26.87 -16.92 14.40
N PRO A 15 -26.78 -17.34 13.12
CA PRO A 15 -26.22 -16.49 12.07
C PRO A 15 -27.08 -15.23 11.86
N LEU A 16 -26.42 -14.09 11.69
CA LEU A 16 -27.07 -12.83 11.32
C LEU A 16 -27.75 -12.98 9.95
N PRO A 17 -28.97 -12.44 9.76
CA PRO A 17 -29.66 -12.53 8.48
C PRO A 17 -28.90 -11.75 7.40
N LEU A 18 -28.70 -12.38 6.25
CA LEU A 18 -28.18 -11.73 5.05
C LEU A 18 -29.18 -10.68 4.55
N PRO A 19 -28.71 -9.52 4.05
CA PRO A 19 -29.60 -8.50 3.52
C PRO A 19 -30.38 -9.01 2.29
N ASN A 20 -31.68 -8.75 2.30
CA ASN A 20 -32.65 -9.19 1.29
C ASN A 20 -32.35 -8.55 -0.09
N PRO A 21 -32.13 -9.33 -1.17
CA PRO A 21 -31.75 -8.80 -2.49
C PRO A 21 -32.87 -8.05 -3.24
N LEU A 22 -34.08 -7.93 -2.69
CA LEU A 22 -35.21 -7.26 -3.36
C LEU A 22 -35.44 -5.79 -2.99
N LEU A 23 -34.47 -5.13 -2.33
CA LEU A 23 -34.57 -3.70 -1.95
C LEU A 23 -33.83 -2.73 -2.90
N TYR A 24 -33.27 -3.21 -4.01
CA TYR A 24 -32.68 -2.38 -5.06
C TYR A 24 -33.54 -2.41 -6.34
N SER A 25 -34.70 -1.75 -6.32
CA SER A 25 -35.54 -1.61 -7.53
C SER A 25 -36.10 -0.21 -7.79
N LYS A 26 -35.57 0.84 -7.13
CA LYS A 26 -36.01 2.22 -7.39
C LYS A 26 -34.89 3.25 -7.39
N LEU A 27 -33.92 3.10 -8.31
CA LEU A 27 -33.16 4.23 -8.85
C LEU A 27 -32.95 3.96 -10.35
N ARG A 28 -33.99 4.26 -11.13
CA ARG A 28 -33.96 4.24 -12.60
C ARG A 28 -33.32 5.56 -13.04
N VAL A 29 -32.05 5.54 -13.43
CA VAL A 29 -31.38 6.67 -14.07
C VAL A 29 -31.44 6.43 -15.59
N PRO A 30 -31.85 7.41 -16.41
CA PRO A 30 -32.06 7.20 -17.84
C PRO A 30 -30.73 6.99 -18.57
N LEU A 31 -30.69 5.98 -19.45
CA LEU A 31 -29.73 5.86 -20.54
C LEU A 31 -30.04 6.95 -21.56
N ASN A 32 -29.23 8.01 -21.59
CA ASN A 32 -28.94 8.85 -22.77
C ASN A 32 -27.96 9.96 -22.37
N ALA A 33 -26.69 9.84 -22.76
CA ALA A 33 -25.81 10.99 -22.97
C ALA A 33 -24.61 10.59 -23.85
N THR A 34 -24.71 11.00 -25.11
CA THR A 34 -23.63 11.32 -26.05
C THR A 34 -22.23 11.46 -25.46
N THR A 35 -21.27 10.79 -26.11
CA THR A 35 -19.83 11.10 -26.09
C THR A 35 -19.59 12.61 -26.05
N THR A 36 -19.18 13.12 -24.89
CA THR A 36 -18.69 14.48 -24.76
C THR A 36 -17.24 14.40 -24.32
N THR A 37 -16.36 14.65 -25.28
CA THR A 37 -14.93 14.88 -25.11
C THR A 37 -14.75 16.01 -24.10
N THR A 38 -14.53 15.66 -22.83
CA THR A 38 -14.34 16.65 -21.78
C THR A 38 -12.85 16.98 -21.71
N THR A 39 -12.47 17.99 -22.51
CA THR A 39 -11.23 18.76 -22.36
C THR A 39 -11.16 19.25 -20.91
N THR A 40 -10.44 18.53 -20.05
CA THR A 40 -10.24 18.92 -18.66
C THR A 40 -8.85 19.53 -18.50
N SER A 41 -8.85 20.81 -18.14
CA SER A 41 -7.70 21.69 -18.02
C SER A 41 -6.60 21.11 -17.11
N PHE A 42 -5.39 21.04 -17.66
CA PHE A 42 -4.17 20.65 -16.96
C PHE A 42 -3.82 21.67 -15.87
N LYS A 43 -3.57 21.21 -14.63
CA LYS A 43 -2.88 22.00 -13.61
C LYS A 43 -1.41 21.59 -13.62
N GLN A 44 -0.55 22.51 -14.05
CA GLN A 44 0.91 22.37 -14.02
C GLN A 44 1.39 22.07 -12.58
N TYR A 45 2.00 20.91 -12.38
CA TYR A 45 2.84 20.66 -11.21
C TYR A 45 4.26 21.12 -11.53
N SER A 46 4.71 22.18 -10.86
CA SER A 46 6.05 22.74 -11.00
C SER A 46 6.99 22.05 -10.01
N SER A 47 7.93 21.24 -10.52
CA SER A 47 9.09 20.77 -9.74
C SER A 47 10.28 21.67 -10.05
N LYS A 48 10.81 22.35 -9.03
CA LYS A 48 12.07 23.07 -9.13
C LYS A 48 13.21 22.04 -9.06
N ASN A 49 13.97 21.99 -10.15
CA ASN A 49 15.23 21.26 -10.39
C ASN A 49 15.11 19.81 -10.90
N GLY A 50 15.14 19.68 -12.24
CA GLY A 50 16.21 18.88 -12.85
C GLY A 50 15.92 17.46 -13.36
N ALA A 51 14.73 17.18 -13.91
CA ALA A 51 14.51 16.28 -15.06
C ALA A 51 13.01 16.31 -15.40
N LYS A 52 12.64 16.91 -16.54
CA LYS A 52 11.29 16.83 -17.08
C LYS A 52 11.03 15.42 -17.59
N ALA A 53 10.55 14.53 -16.72
CA ALA A 53 9.72 13.42 -17.18
C ALA A 53 8.32 14.00 -17.43
N ILE A 54 8.01 14.22 -18.70
CA ILE A 54 6.65 14.50 -19.14
C ILE A 54 5.85 13.23 -18.83
N LEU A 55 5.08 13.23 -17.73
CA LEU A 55 4.16 12.17 -17.39
C LEU A 55 2.98 12.23 -18.37
N THR A 56 3.12 11.56 -19.51
CA THR A 56 2.01 11.26 -20.41
C THR A 56 1.05 10.27 -19.73
N SER A 57 -0.20 10.69 -19.66
CA SER A 57 -1.51 10.07 -19.33
C SER A 57 -1.75 8.55 -19.12
N GLU A 58 -0.78 7.62 -19.05
CA GLU A 58 -1.09 6.16 -19.06
C GLU A 58 -0.49 5.30 -17.94
N HIS A 59 -0.07 5.87 -16.81
CA HIS A 59 0.45 5.08 -15.69
C HIS A 59 -0.62 4.75 -14.65
N LEU A 60 -0.65 3.49 -14.19
CA LEU A 60 -1.52 3.05 -13.10
C LEU A 60 -1.29 3.92 -11.84
N PRO A 61 -2.31 4.64 -11.34
CA PRO A 61 -2.13 5.56 -10.22
C PRO A 61 -1.91 4.81 -8.90
N PRO A 62 -1.23 5.42 -7.91
CA PRO A 62 -0.99 4.79 -6.60
C PRO A 62 -2.29 4.31 -5.95
N ASN A 63 -2.27 3.19 -5.21
CA ASN A 63 -3.49 2.64 -4.61
C ASN A 63 -4.19 3.61 -3.66
N ALA A 64 -3.45 4.48 -2.96
CA ALA A 64 -4.05 5.50 -2.11
C ALA A 64 -4.92 6.50 -2.91
N LEU A 65 -4.49 6.89 -4.11
CA LEU A 65 -5.26 7.76 -4.99
C LEU A 65 -6.48 7.04 -5.58
N ARG A 66 -6.34 5.75 -5.91
CA ARG A 66 -7.47 4.92 -6.38
C ARG A 66 -8.57 4.85 -5.33
N ARG A 67 -8.19 4.61 -4.06
CA ARG A 67 -9.13 4.59 -2.92
C ARG A 67 -9.81 5.93 -2.67
N LYS A 68 -9.11 7.06 -2.85
CA LYS A 68 -9.73 8.40 -2.75
C LYS A 68 -10.79 8.62 -3.83
N ARG A 69 -10.55 8.12 -5.06
CA ARG A 69 -11.45 8.28 -6.20
C ARG A 69 -12.67 7.36 -6.13
N ASP A 70 -12.52 6.16 -5.58
CA ASP A 70 -13.58 5.18 -5.42
C ASP A 70 -13.58 4.59 -3.99
N PRO A 71 -14.50 5.01 -3.11
CA PRO A 71 -14.62 4.48 -1.74
C PRO A 71 -15.01 2.99 -1.67
N GLN A 72 -15.56 2.43 -2.75
CA GLN A 72 -15.88 1.01 -2.84
C GLN A 72 -14.69 0.18 -3.33
N TRP A 73 -13.60 0.82 -3.76
CA TRP A 73 -12.39 0.15 -4.21
C TRP A 73 -11.83 -0.79 -3.13
N ARG A 74 -11.85 -2.10 -3.41
CA ARG A 74 -11.31 -3.16 -2.54
C ARG A 74 -9.99 -3.76 -3.03
N GLY A 75 -9.60 -3.45 -4.26
CA GLY A 75 -8.36 -3.95 -4.87
C GLY A 75 -7.11 -3.21 -4.41
N GLY A 76 -5.96 -3.69 -4.87
CA GLY A 76 -4.67 -3.03 -4.67
C GLY A 76 -4.16 -3.13 -3.23
N PHE A 77 -3.20 -4.04 -3.04
CA PHE A 77 -2.52 -4.25 -1.78
C PHE A 77 -1.15 -3.59 -1.81
N SER A 78 -0.82 -2.89 -0.72
CA SER A 78 0.41 -2.10 -0.63
C SER A 78 1.29 -2.67 0.48
N LEU A 79 2.54 -2.98 0.16
CA LEU A 79 3.54 -3.42 1.14
C LEU A 79 4.37 -2.22 1.60
N GLY A 80 4.24 -1.86 2.87
CA GLY A 80 4.97 -0.77 3.52
C GLY A 80 6.33 -1.24 4.02
N LEU A 81 7.37 -0.48 3.74
CA LEU A 81 8.75 -0.79 4.08
C LEU A 81 9.38 0.37 4.88
N ASP A 82 9.88 0.07 6.08
CA ASP A 82 10.78 0.97 6.82
C ASP A 82 12.21 0.41 6.74
N LEU A 83 13.08 1.09 5.98
CA LEU A 83 14.46 0.67 5.74
C LEU A 83 15.42 1.25 6.79
N GLY A 84 15.43 0.62 7.97
CA GLY A 84 16.40 0.91 9.03
C GLY A 84 17.83 0.47 8.72
N LEU A 85 18.78 0.76 9.64
CA LEU A 85 20.21 0.43 9.47
C LEU A 85 20.53 -1.06 9.64
N ALA A 86 19.89 -1.76 10.59
CA ALA A 86 20.06 -3.21 10.80
C ALA A 86 18.83 -4.07 10.44
N ARG A 87 17.63 -3.47 10.50
CA ARG A 87 16.34 -4.15 10.31
C ARG A 87 15.52 -3.47 9.23
N THR A 88 14.54 -4.20 8.71
CA THR A 88 13.54 -3.69 7.79
C THR A 88 12.16 -4.07 8.31
N GLY A 89 11.39 -3.09 8.76
CA GLY A 89 10.00 -3.29 9.17
C GLY A 89 9.10 -3.45 7.95
N LEU A 90 8.15 -4.38 8.02
CA LEU A 90 7.15 -4.63 6.97
C LEU A 90 5.74 -4.46 7.53
N ALA A 91 4.90 -3.82 6.75
CA ALA A 91 3.46 -3.71 6.99
C ALA A 91 2.69 -3.97 5.70
N LEU A 92 1.44 -4.37 5.83
CA LEU A 92 0.58 -4.69 4.71
C LEU A 92 -0.74 -3.93 4.80
N SER A 93 -1.18 -3.41 3.68
CA SER A 93 -2.51 -2.83 3.50
C SER A 93 -3.34 -3.68 2.55
N LYS A 94 -4.44 -4.27 3.03
CA LYS A 94 -5.47 -4.93 2.19
C LYS A 94 -6.80 -4.20 2.38
N GLY A 95 -7.28 -3.51 1.34
CA GLY A 95 -8.37 -2.55 1.50
C GLY A 95 -8.04 -1.52 2.58
N PHE A 96 -9.00 -1.11 3.42
CA PHE A 96 -8.78 -0.05 4.43
C PHE A 96 -8.00 -0.47 5.67
N ALA A 97 -7.61 -1.75 5.80
CA ALA A 97 -6.89 -2.24 6.96
C ALA A 97 -5.38 -2.24 6.72
N VAL A 98 -4.64 -1.50 7.56
CA VAL A 98 -3.18 -1.56 7.65
C VAL A 98 -2.80 -2.40 8.87
N ARG A 99 -1.89 -3.36 8.70
CA ARG A 99 -1.38 -4.18 9.81
C ARG A 99 0.14 -4.36 9.72
N PRO A 100 0.85 -4.48 10.86
CA PRO A 100 2.23 -4.93 10.84
C PRO A 100 2.29 -6.36 10.31
N LEU A 101 3.33 -6.67 9.52
CA LEU A 101 3.52 -8.00 8.93
C LEU A 101 4.67 -8.74 9.60
N THR A 102 5.90 -8.25 9.46
CA THR A 102 7.10 -8.87 10.05
C THR A 102 8.28 -7.88 10.03
N VAL A 103 9.41 -8.28 10.61
CA VAL A 103 10.67 -7.53 10.55
C VAL A 103 11.75 -8.44 9.97
N LEU A 104 12.47 -7.95 8.96
CA LEU A 104 13.57 -8.67 8.32
C LEU A 104 14.92 -8.16 8.82
N GLU A 105 15.83 -9.09 9.14
CA GLU A 105 17.24 -8.83 9.45
C GLU A 105 18.12 -9.24 8.26
N LEU A 106 17.74 -8.81 7.06
CA LEU A 106 18.42 -9.12 5.80
C LEU A 106 18.98 -7.87 5.15
N ARG A 107 19.99 -8.02 4.29
CA ARG A 107 20.67 -6.90 3.60
C ARG A 107 20.97 -7.22 2.14
N GLY A 108 21.14 -6.17 1.36
CA GLY A 108 21.46 -6.25 -0.07
C GLY A 108 20.45 -7.11 -0.84
N GLN A 109 20.95 -7.91 -1.77
CA GLN A 109 20.13 -8.74 -2.66
C GLN A 109 19.24 -9.74 -1.89
N LYS A 110 19.70 -10.29 -0.75
CA LYS A 110 18.89 -11.21 0.07
C LYS A 110 17.63 -10.54 0.60
N LEU A 111 17.71 -9.27 0.96
CA LEU A 111 16.54 -8.49 1.36
C LEU A 111 15.59 -8.31 0.18
N GLU A 112 16.11 -7.86 -0.96
CA GLU A 112 15.30 -7.59 -2.17
C GLU A 112 14.53 -8.82 -2.64
N VAL A 113 15.19 -9.98 -2.70
CA VAL A 113 14.54 -11.26 -3.07
C VAL A 113 13.46 -11.64 -2.06
N GLN A 114 13.71 -11.48 -0.76
CA GLN A 114 12.73 -11.80 0.26
C GLN A 114 11.53 -10.85 0.22
N LEU A 115 11.74 -9.56 -0.09
CA LEU A 115 10.65 -8.59 -0.26
C LEU A 115 9.74 -8.96 -1.43
N LEU A 116 10.32 -9.35 -2.58
CA LEU A 116 9.55 -9.77 -3.75
C LEU A 116 8.73 -11.03 -3.46
N LYS A 117 9.31 -12.00 -2.75
CA LYS A 117 8.60 -13.22 -2.32
C LYS A 117 7.42 -12.89 -1.40
N ILE A 118 7.62 -12.00 -0.44
CA ILE A 118 6.54 -11.59 0.47
C ILE A 118 5.44 -10.84 -0.28
N ALA A 119 5.81 -9.93 -1.20
CA ALA A 119 4.84 -9.23 -2.03
C ALA A 119 4.01 -10.20 -2.89
N GLU A 120 4.63 -11.23 -3.44
CA GLU A 120 3.94 -12.31 -4.16
C GLU A 120 2.94 -13.04 -3.27
N GLN A 121 3.39 -13.49 -2.10
CA GLN A 121 2.57 -14.23 -1.14
C GLN A 121 1.40 -13.43 -0.60
N GLU A 122 1.57 -12.11 -0.47
CA GLU A 122 0.56 -11.21 0.04
C GLU A 122 -0.25 -10.52 -1.05
N GLU A 123 0.01 -10.84 -2.33
CA GLU A 123 -0.63 -10.26 -3.52
C GLU A 123 -0.49 -8.73 -3.59
N ALA A 124 0.64 -8.20 -3.11
CA ALA A 124 0.94 -6.77 -3.15
C ALA A 124 1.35 -6.34 -4.57
N ASP A 125 0.76 -5.23 -5.03
CA ASP A 125 1.04 -4.66 -6.37
C ASP A 125 1.88 -3.38 -6.33
N GLU A 126 2.16 -2.87 -5.12
CA GLU A 126 3.05 -1.74 -4.90
C GLU A 126 3.79 -1.82 -3.57
N PHE A 127 5.00 -1.26 -3.54
CA PHE A 127 5.83 -1.05 -2.36
C PHE A 127 5.83 0.42 -2.00
N ILE A 128 5.63 0.73 -0.71
CA ILE A 128 5.73 2.09 -0.17
C ILE A 128 6.93 2.11 0.78
N VAL A 129 8.01 2.74 0.33
CA VAL A 129 9.29 2.80 1.05
C VAL A 129 9.39 4.13 1.79
N GLY A 130 9.54 4.07 3.11
CA GLY A 130 9.83 5.23 3.95
C GLY A 130 11.13 5.91 3.56
N LEU A 131 11.07 7.21 3.26
CA LEU A 131 12.23 8.04 2.92
C LEU A 131 12.52 9.00 4.08
N PRO A 132 13.49 8.68 4.94
CA PRO A 132 13.87 9.57 6.03
C PRO A 132 14.51 10.81 5.44
N LYS A 133 14.06 11.99 5.86
CA LYS A 133 14.64 13.29 5.52
C LYS A 133 14.92 14.07 6.79
N SER A 134 15.80 15.07 6.71
CA SER A 134 16.06 15.97 7.83
C SER A 134 14.82 16.81 8.17
N SER A 135 14.85 17.49 9.33
CA SER A 135 13.77 18.37 9.79
C SER A 135 13.53 19.60 8.91
N ASP A 136 14.44 19.90 7.98
CA ASP A 136 14.28 20.92 6.94
C ASP A 136 13.93 20.31 5.56
N GLY A 137 13.59 19.01 5.52
CA GLY A 137 13.16 18.30 4.32
C GLY A 137 14.26 17.95 3.34
N LYS A 138 15.54 18.03 3.73
CA LYS A 138 16.69 17.68 2.88
C LYS A 138 17.05 16.21 2.97
N GLU A 139 17.70 15.72 1.92
CA GLU A 139 18.23 14.37 1.88
C GLU A 139 19.47 14.23 2.77
N THR A 140 19.60 13.04 3.34
CA THR A 140 20.65 12.65 4.27
C THR A 140 21.41 11.44 3.72
N PRO A 141 22.55 11.06 4.31
CA PRO A 141 23.21 9.80 3.97
C PRO A 141 22.31 8.56 4.11
N GLN A 142 21.33 8.59 5.02
CA GLN A 142 20.34 7.53 5.14
C GLN A 142 19.36 7.55 3.98
N SER A 143 18.86 8.72 3.56
CA SER A 143 18.00 8.87 2.38
C SER A 143 18.64 8.25 1.13
N ASN A 144 19.94 8.51 0.91
CA ASN A 144 20.68 7.95 -0.21
C ASN A 144 20.75 6.42 -0.17
N LYS A 145 20.93 5.82 1.01
CA LYS A 145 20.92 4.36 1.18
C LYS A 145 19.55 3.76 0.88
N VAL A 146 18.48 4.38 1.38
CA VAL A 146 17.10 3.99 1.10
C VAL A 146 16.83 4.05 -0.41
N ARG A 147 17.16 5.15 -1.08
CA ARG A 147 17.01 5.31 -2.53
C ARG A 147 17.77 4.24 -3.31
N SER A 148 18.99 3.91 -2.90
CA SER A 148 19.79 2.86 -3.54
C SER A 148 19.11 1.48 -3.47
N VAL A 149 18.56 1.11 -2.30
CA VAL A 149 17.81 -0.14 -2.12
C VAL A 149 16.51 -0.12 -2.93
N ALA A 150 15.76 0.98 -2.85
CA ALA A 150 14.51 1.14 -3.59
C ALA A 150 14.73 1.06 -5.12
N GLY A 151 15.82 1.61 -5.64
CA GLY A 151 16.18 1.52 -7.05
C GLY A 151 16.44 0.08 -7.51
N ARG A 152 17.19 -0.72 -6.74
CA ARG A 152 17.42 -2.14 -7.07
C ARG A 152 16.16 -2.98 -6.94
N LEU A 153 15.33 -2.71 -5.93
CA LEU A 153 14.03 -3.34 -5.76
C LEU A 153 13.10 -2.99 -6.94
N ALA A 154 13.07 -1.73 -7.38
CA ALA A 154 12.21 -1.27 -8.47
C ALA A 154 12.50 -1.96 -9.80
N VAL A 155 13.78 -2.23 -10.10
CA VAL A 155 14.15 -2.98 -11.32
C VAL A 155 13.51 -4.37 -11.32
N GLN A 156 13.65 -5.12 -10.23
CA GLN A 156 13.12 -6.48 -10.11
C GLN A 156 11.58 -6.49 -9.97
N ALA A 157 11.02 -5.55 -9.23
CA ALA A 157 9.57 -5.40 -9.04
C ALA A 157 8.86 -5.08 -10.37
N ALA A 158 9.47 -4.23 -11.22
CA ALA A 158 8.91 -3.87 -12.51
C ALA A 158 8.82 -5.05 -13.48
N GLU A 159 9.65 -6.10 -13.33
CA GLU A 159 9.53 -7.32 -14.13
C GLU A 159 8.17 -8.00 -13.95
N ARG A 160 7.58 -7.82 -12.76
CA ARG A 160 6.27 -8.33 -12.32
C ARG A 160 5.16 -7.28 -12.42
N GLY A 161 5.45 -6.09 -12.95
CA GLY A 161 4.50 -4.97 -13.03
C GLY A 161 4.22 -4.28 -11.69
N TRP A 162 5.03 -4.53 -10.65
CA TRP A 162 4.84 -3.94 -9.33
C TRP A 162 5.56 -2.61 -9.18
N ARG A 163 4.88 -1.64 -8.57
CA ARG A 163 5.36 -0.26 -8.46
C ARG A 163 6.12 -0.03 -7.16
N VAL A 164 7.15 0.80 -7.17
CA VAL A 164 7.90 1.17 -5.95
C VAL A 164 7.82 2.68 -5.78
N TYR A 165 7.26 3.12 -4.66
CA TYR A 165 7.12 4.52 -4.30
C TYR A 165 7.99 4.86 -3.09
N LEU A 166 8.60 6.04 -3.10
CA LEU A 166 9.23 6.63 -1.93
C LEU A 166 8.24 7.60 -1.25
N GLN A 167 8.03 7.39 0.03
CA GLN A 167 7.17 8.21 0.87
C GLN A 167 8.04 9.05 1.80
N ASP A 168 8.07 10.36 1.58
CA ASP A 168 8.73 11.30 2.49
C ASP A 168 8.13 11.19 3.90
N GLU A 169 8.97 11.11 4.93
CA GLU A 169 8.55 11.02 6.34
C GLU A 169 8.64 12.36 7.09
N HIS A 170 9.25 13.38 6.48
CA HIS A 170 9.39 14.71 7.08
C HIS A 170 8.03 15.35 7.42
N GLY A 171 8.02 16.18 8.47
CA GLY A 171 6.85 16.97 8.87
C GLY A 171 5.79 16.17 9.62
N THR A 172 6.06 14.91 9.97
CA THR A 172 5.17 14.13 10.84
C THR A 172 5.26 14.71 12.26
N THR A 173 4.16 15.26 12.78
CA THR A 173 4.16 15.90 14.11
C THR A 173 4.43 14.87 15.20
N THR A 174 5.11 15.30 16.27
CA THR A 174 5.31 14.47 17.47
C THR A 174 3.96 13.97 18.03
N GLU A 175 2.89 14.75 17.88
CA GLU A 175 1.52 14.36 18.24
C GLU A 175 0.95 13.25 17.35
N ALA A 176 1.18 13.29 16.03
CA ALA A 176 0.83 12.20 15.13
C ALA A 176 1.60 10.94 15.50
N ILE A 177 2.91 11.05 15.74
CA ILE A 177 3.78 9.94 16.19
C ILE A 177 3.27 9.38 17.52
N ASN A 178 2.96 10.23 18.50
CA ASN A 178 2.49 9.82 19.83
C ASN A 178 1.09 9.20 19.80
N ARG A 179 0.16 9.73 19.01
CA ARG A 179 -1.19 9.15 18.83
C ARG A 179 -1.12 7.74 18.29
N MET A 180 -0.13 7.46 17.43
CA MET A 180 0.07 6.15 16.84
C MET A 180 0.83 5.18 17.78
N ILE A 181 1.76 5.68 18.60
CA ILE A 181 2.51 4.89 19.60
C ILE A 181 1.62 4.46 20.80
N ASN A 182 0.57 5.22 21.13
CA ASN A 182 -0.27 5.01 22.31
C ASN A 182 -1.15 3.74 22.31
N MET A 183 -0.92 2.78 21.42
CA MET A 183 -1.60 1.47 21.38
C MET A 183 -1.10 0.43 22.42
N GLY A 184 -0.51 0.88 23.53
CA GLY A 184 -0.46 0.14 24.81
C GLY A 184 0.26 -1.21 24.84
N LEU A 185 1.60 -1.25 24.75
CA LEU A 185 2.41 -2.47 24.96
C LEU A 185 3.73 -2.17 25.72
N SER A 186 4.34 -3.17 26.37
CA SER A 186 5.49 -3.03 27.31
C SER A 186 6.86 -2.77 26.66
N LYS A 187 7.81 -2.14 27.38
CA LYS A 187 9.09 -1.56 26.88
C LYS A 187 10.02 -2.44 26.01
N SER A 188 10.18 -3.73 26.29
CA SER A 188 11.02 -4.62 25.45
C SER A 188 10.27 -5.16 24.24
N SER A 189 8.97 -5.40 24.39
CA SER A 189 8.08 -5.69 23.27
C SER A 189 7.87 -4.46 22.39
N GLN A 190 8.01 -3.24 22.95
CA GLN A 190 7.96 -1.98 22.23
C GLN A 190 9.07 -1.92 21.19
N GLN A 191 10.34 -2.21 21.48
CA GLN A 191 11.40 -1.98 20.48
C GLN A 191 11.17 -2.75 19.16
N ARG A 192 10.96 -4.08 19.21
CA ARG A 192 10.70 -4.88 17.99
C ARG A 192 9.35 -4.54 17.35
N LYS A 193 8.33 -4.22 18.15
CA LYS A 193 7.05 -3.78 17.64
C LYS A 193 7.16 -2.40 16.99
N LEU A 194 7.97 -1.49 17.54
CA LEU A 194 8.19 -0.14 17.05
C LEU A 194 8.79 -0.17 15.64
N ASP A 195 9.70 -1.11 15.34
CA ASP A 195 10.21 -1.26 13.98
C ASP A 195 9.14 -1.80 13.01
N ALA A 196 8.30 -2.75 13.43
CA ALA A 196 7.17 -3.20 12.63
C ALA A 196 6.10 -2.10 12.48
N PHE A 197 5.91 -1.27 13.51
CA PHE A 197 4.99 -0.15 13.52
C PHE A 197 5.49 0.99 12.64
N ALA A 198 6.79 1.23 12.53
CA ALA A 198 7.33 2.24 11.62
C ALA A 198 6.83 2.04 10.19
N ALA A 199 6.84 0.79 9.70
CA ALA A 199 6.27 0.47 8.39
C ALA A 199 4.76 0.68 8.29
N VAL A 200 4.01 0.48 9.39
CA VAL A 200 2.59 0.85 9.48
C VAL A 200 2.44 2.37 9.34
N MET A 201 3.29 3.17 9.98
CA MET A 201 3.25 4.63 9.88
C MET A 201 3.48 5.13 8.46
N VAL A 202 4.41 4.50 7.74
CA VAL A 202 4.65 4.78 6.33
C VAL A 202 3.37 4.60 5.51
N LEU A 203 2.65 3.48 5.71
CA LEU A 203 1.39 3.22 5.00
C LEU A 203 0.26 4.15 5.44
N GLU A 204 0.08 4.38 6.74
CA GLU A 204 -0.94 5.30 7.26
C GLU A 204 -0.75 6.71 6.71
N ARG A 205 0.49 7.21 6.69
CA ARG A 205 0.82 8.51 6.09
C ARG A 205 0.50 8.53 4.59
N TYR A 206 0.90 7.48 3.87
CA TYR A 206 0.63 7.34 2.44
C TYR A 206 -0.87 7.37 2.11
N PHE A 207 -1.69 6.62 2.84
CA PHE A 207 -3.15 6.62 2.65
C PHE A 207 -3.80 7.92 3.11
N HIS A 208 -3.36 8.49 4.24
CA HIS A 208 -3.85 9.77 4.74
C HIS A 208 -3.66 10.90 3.73
N LEU A 209 -2.49 10.94 3.09
CA LEU A 209 -2.17 11.90 2.03
C LEU A 209 -2.71 11.48 0.66
N SER A 210 -3.42 10.36 0.57
CA SER A 210 -3.96 9.84 -0.70
C SER A 210 -2.90 9.64 -1.78
N GLY A 211 -1.67 9.32 -1.37
CA GLY A 211 -0.50 9.20 -2.25
C GLY A 211 0.07 10.53 -2.73
N GLU A 212 -0.36 11.68 -2.19
CA GLU A 212 0.25 12.97 -2.54
C GLU A 212 1.69 13.07 -2.00
N GLY A 213 2.60 13.50 -2.88
CA GLY A 213 4.02 13.66 -2.53
C GLY A 213 4.84 12.37 -2.53
N VAL A 214 4.29 11.24 -2.98
CA VAL A 214 5.11 10.05 -3.26
C VAL A 214 5.89 10.21 -4.56
N GLU A 215 7.09 9.65 -4.58
CA GLU A 215 7.96 9.61 -5.76
C GLU A 215 8.01 8.19 -6.32
N LEU A 216 7.55 8.00 -7.56
CA LEU A 216 7.69 6.71 -8.25
C LEU A 216 9.15 6.48 -8.63
N VAL A 217 9.71 5.35 -8.22
CA VAL A 217 11.07 4.94 -8.57
C VAL A 217 11.03 4.23 -9.92
N LEU A 218 11.47 4.93 -10.97
CA LEU A 218 11.47 4.39 -12.33
C LEU A 218 12.80 3.69 -12.67
N PRO A 219 12.75 2.41 -13.12
CA PRO A 219 13.91 1.76 -13.74
C PRO A 219 14.35 2.51 -14.99
N LYS A 220 15.66 2.51 -15.29
CA LYS A 220 16.19 3.13 -16.52
C LYS A 220 15.81 2.39 -17.81
N ASN A 221 15.50 1.10 -17.71
CA ASN A 221 15.11 0.26 -18.84
C ASN A 221 13.65 0.56 -19.25
N LEU A 222 13.41 0.83 -20.54
CA LEU A 222 12.11 1.24 -21.07
C LEU A 222 11.08 0.10 -21.05
N ASP A 223 11.46 -1.14 -21.35
CA ASP A 223 10.55 -2.30 -21.32
C ASP A 223 9.97 -2.51 -19.91
N LEU A 224 10.78 -2.27 -18.88
CA LEU A 224 10.33 -2.31 -17.49
C LEU A 224 9.35 -1.17 -17.16
N GLN A 225 9.52 0.01 -17.76
CA GLN A 225 8.57 1.11 -17.60
C GLN A 225 7.21 0.78 -18.25
N GLU A 226 7.19 0.11 -19.40
CA GLU A 226 5.95 -0.37 -20.03
C GLU A 226 5.22 -1.40 -19.16
N LYS A 227 5.96 -2.33 -18.53
CA LYS A 227 5.37 -3.29 -17.59
C LYS A 227 4.68 -2.61 -16.41
N LEU A 228 5.25 -1.53 -15.89
CA LEU A 228 4.62 -0.72 -14.83
C LEU A 228 3.33 -0.03 -15.28
N GLN A 229 3.20 0.28 -16.58
CA GLN A 229 1.95 0.83 -17.13
C GLN A 229 0.86 -0.24 -17.21
N ARG A 230 1.20 -1.46 -17.66
CA ARG A 230 0.25 -2.58 -17.75
C ARG A 230 -0.20 -3.09 -16.38
N GLY A 231 0.67 -2.97 -15.37
CA GLY A 231 0.44 -3.50 -14.03
C GLY A 231 0.74 -4.99 -13.93
N PRO A 232 0.51 -5.61 -12.75
CA PRO A 232 0.68 -7.05 -12.60
C PRO A 232 -0.27 -7.80 -13.55
N PRO A 233 0.13 -8.98 -14.05
CA PRO A 233 -0.76 -9.84 -14.83
C PRO A 233 -2.07 -10.05 -14.07
N LYS A 234 -3.20 -9.94 -14.76
CA LYS A 234 -4.50 -10.33 -14.18
C LYS A 234 -4.59 -11.84 -14.25
N ASP A 235 -4.88 -12.50 -13.13
CA ASP A 235 -5.23 -13.91 -13.14
C ASP A 235 -6.48 -14.09 -14.01
N ILE A 236 -6.34 -14.88 -15.07
CA ILE A 236 -7.39 -15.13 -16.07
C ILE A 236 -8.47 -16.04 -15.48
N ASP A 237 -8.19 -16.70 -14.36
CA ASP A 237 -9.07 -17.68 -13.70
C ASP A 237 -10.27 -17.05 -12.95
N PHE A 238 -10.47 -15.72 -13.05
CA PHE A 238 -11.52 -15.02 -12.31
C PHE A 238 -12.87 -14.86 -13.04
N LEU A 239 -13.02 -15.29 -14.30
CA LEU A 239 -14.31 -15.26 -15.01
C LEU A 239 -14.40 -16.36 -16.09
N ASP A 240 -15.22 -17.39 -15.84
CA ASP A 240 -16.15 -18.02 -16.81
C ASP A 240 -16.88 -19.24 -16.16
N GLU A 241 -17.72 -19.01 -15.15
CA GLU A 241 -18.71 -20.01 -14.69
C GLU A 241 -20.12 -19.40 -14.48
N PHE A 242 -20.46 -18.35 -15.23
CA PHE A 242 -21.84 -17.83 -15.25
C PHE A 242 -22.33 -17.53 -16.67
N GLU A 243 -22.09 -18.44 -17.61
CA GLU A 243 -22.99 -18.63 -18.76
C GLU A 243 -23.13 -20.13 -19.03
N GLY A 244 -24.24 -20.70 -18.57
CA GLY A 244 -24.67 -22.09 -18.76
C GLY A 244 -26.11 -22.26 -18.34
#